data_AF-A0A5C6ZD72-F1
#
_entry.id   AF-A0A5C6ZD72-F1
#
_cell.length_a   1.000
_cell.length_b   1.000
_cell.length_c   1.000
_cell.angle_alpha   90.00
_cell.angle_beta   90.00
_cell.angle_gamma   90.00
#
_symmetry.space_group_name_H-M   'P 1'
#
loop_
_entity.id
_entity.type
_entity.pdbx_description
1 polymer ?
#
loop_
_entity_poly.entity_id
_entity_poly.type
_entity_poly.pdbx_seq_one_letter_code
_entity_poly.pdbx_strand_id
1 'polypeptide(L)'
;PLAERAPDPATLRPGGLQMLAGSAWQVASIVEATVAAAQGELPHPPRLASSYPVVDLRNTANEVASLEYSDPALPTWSVGRPVKLADLQLTGLRAESGATLQSKALPCPNCGAALEPRLDTTQSIVCGQCKSVVDISKGAGAELAAYRQNTGGEPQIPLGTTGQLAISGGAPQPWQVVGYLERCDLPESAEDEQTFWREYLLFNRMEGFAFLVDTEDGWSLVRPITGAPANAGAKSVSHQGKDFRHKWTYTAKVTYVLGEFYWRVKREERALVRDYEWRNGTRLELLSSEQTGNEVTWSHGRAIDAAEVRRFFSLPEDRMPALQRDVSSGLDQGKLLRNIIIAIFVIAVLFALLRACSSDDCDRYKDSYGESSAEYQQCKRSSRGSGVGYVGSSGGSYGGYSSGGGGHK
;
A
#
# COMPACT_ATOMS: atom_id res chain seq x y z
N PRO A 1 24.39 -21.48 21.78
CA PRO A 1 23.25 -22.01 22.57
C PRO A 1 22.59 -20.91 23.41
N LEU A 2 21.26 -20.93 23.50
CA LEU A 2 20.53 -20.08 24.45
C LEU A 2 20.88 -20.49 25.88
N ALA A 3 21.11 -19.49 26.75
CA ALA A 3 21.33 -19.73 28.17
C ALA A 3 20.01 -19.91 28.94
N GLU A 4 18.93 -19.30 28.44
CA GLU A 4 17.59 -19.43 28.98
C GLU A 4 16.79 -20.52 28.27
N ARG A 5 15.65 -20.90 28.85
CA ARG A 5 14.73 -21.85 28.24
C ARG A 5 14.09 -21.22 27.00
N ALA A 6 14.17 -21.91 25.87
CA ALA A 6 13.47 -21.51 24.65
C ALA A 6 11.93 -21.47 24.89
N PRO A 7 11.22 -20.51 24.27
CA PRO A 7 9.78 -20.40 24.39
C PRO A 7 9.08 -21.63 23.81
N ASP A 8 7.88 -21.94 24.29
CA ASP A 8 7.04 -22.98 23.68
C ASP A 8 6.50 -22.47 22.33
N PRO A 9 6.76 -23.16 21.19
CA PRO A 9 6.32 -22.72 19.87
C PRO A 9 4.79 -22.55 19.80
N ALA A 10 4.00 -23.30 20.57
CA ALA A 10 2.54 -23.18 20.59
C ALA A 10 2.05 -21.85 21.18
N THR A 11 2.89 -21.15 21.94
CA THR A 11 2.58 -19.85 22.56
C THR A 11 2.96 -18.66 21.68
N LEU A 12 3.81 -18.89 20.67
CA LEU A 12 4.32 -17.83 19.82
C LEU A 12 3.29 -17.41 18.78
N ARG A 13 3.34 -16.14 18.39
CA ARG A 13 2.46 -15.54 17.38
C ARG A 13 3.29 -14.61 16.48
N PRO A 14 3.00 -14.54 15.17
CA PRO A 14 3.64 -13.58 14.28
C PRO A 14 3.48 -12.15 14.82
N GLY A 15 4.55 -11.36 14.75
CA GLY A 15 4.60 -10.00 15.31
C GLY A 15 4.78 -9.95 16.82
N GLY A 16 4.69 -11.08 17.53
CA GLY A 16 4.92 -11.17 18.97
C GLY A 16 6.38 -10.91 19.33
N LEU A 17 6.61 -10.23 20.45
CA LEU A 17 7.96 -9.96 20.97
C LEU A 17 8.41 -11.06 21.93
N GLN A 18 9.69 -11.41 21.85
CA GLN A 18 10.38 -12.36 22.73
C GLN A 18 11.69 -11.74 23.21
N MET A 19 11.97 -11.85 24.50
CA MET A 19 13.29 -11.55 25.03
C MET A 19 14.13 -12.81 24.97
N LEU A 20 15.15 -12.82 24.11
CA LEU A 20 16.04 -13.96 23.93
C LEU A 20 17.50 -13.52 23.79
N ALA A 21 18.41 -14.21 24.47
CA ALA A 21 19.84 -13.92 24.48
C ALA A 21 20.16 -12.45 24.83
N GLY A 22 19.36 -11.84 25.71
CA GLY A 22 19.54 -10.44 26.13
C GLY A 22 19.04 -9.39 25.13
N SER A 23 18.41 -9.80 24.02
CA SER A 23 17.88 -8.92 22.98
C SER A 23 16.38 -9.10 22.80
N ALA A 24 15.69 -8.05 22.37
CA ALA A 24 14.29 -8.11 21.97
C ALA A 24 14.19 -8.58 20.51
N TRP A 25 13.42 -9.64 20.29
CA TRP A 25 13.19 -10.26 18.99
C TRP A 25 11.70 -10.25 18.67
N GLN A 26 11.34 -9.94 17.43
CA GLN A 26 9.99 -10.11 16.93
C GLN A 26 9.91 -11.42 16.16
N VAL A 27 8.90 -12.24 16.47
CA VAL A 27 8.57 -13.45 15.71
C VAL A 27 8.14 -13.02 14.31
N ALA A 28 8.94 -13.37 13.31
CA ALA A 28 8.65 -13.09 11.91
C ALA A 28 7.89 -14.23 11.25
N SER A 29 8.25 -15.48 11.49
CA SER A 29 7.54 -16.62 10.90
C SER A 29 7.47 -17.79 11.88
N ILE A 30 6.43 -18.62 11.73
CA ILE A 30 6.31 -19.92 12.37
C ILE A 30 5.90 -20.92 11.30
N VAL A 31 6.79 -21.84 10.95
CA VAL A 31 6.59 -22.83 9.89
C VAL A 31 6.82 -24.24 10.40
N GLU A 32 6.07 -25.19 9.86
CA GLU A 32 6.35 -26.62 10.03
C GLU A 32 7.36 -27.03 8.96
N ALA A 33 8.52 -27.54 9.40
CA ALA A 33 9.59 -27.98 8.53
C ALA A 33 9.74 -29.50 8.59
N THR A 34 10.11 -30.11 7.48
CA THR A 34 10.48 -31.53 7.41
C THR A 34 11.77 -31.68 6.62
N VAL A 35 12.75 -32.38 7.19
CA VAL A 35 13.98 -32.71 6.47
C VAL A 35 13.71 -33.87 5.52
N ALA A 36 13.61 -33.57 4.22
CA ALA A 36 13.38 -34.58 3.18
C ALA A 36 14.66 -35.37 2.85
N ALA A 37 15.80 -34.68 2.79
CA ALA A 37 17.12 -35.24 2.55
C ALA A 37 18.17 -34.29 3.12
N ALA A 38 19.37 -34.80 3.39
CA ALA A 38 20.50 -33.99 3.81
C ALA A 38 21.80 -34.58 3.24
N GLN A 39 22.72 -33.72 2.82
CA GLN A 39 24.00 -34.10 2.22
C GLN A 39 25.09 -33.12 2.67
N GLY A 40 26.31 -33.63 2.85
CA GLY A 40 27.49 -32.83 3.20
C GLY A 40 27.88 -32.97 4.68
N GLU A 41 28.72 -32.06 5.13
CA GLU A 41 29.18 -31.99 6.51
C GLU A 41 28.18 -31.18 7.34
N LEU A 42 27.47 -31.86 8.24
CA LEU A 42 26.45 -31.25 9.09
C LEU A 42 26.93 -31.19 10.54
N PRO A 43 26.58 -30.14 11.31
CA PRO A 43 26.99 -30.03 12.71
C PRO A 43 26.47 -31.18 13.60
N HIS A 44 25.36 -31.81 13.18
CA HIS A 44 24.75 -32.96 13.85
C HIS A 44 24.01 -33.84 12.83
N PRO A 45 23.79 -35.13 13.13
CA PRO A 45 23.03 -36.02 12.27
C PRO A 45 21.62 -35.47 11.98
N PRO A 46 21.17 -35.47 10.72
CA PRO A 46 19.84 -34.99 10.35
C PRO A 46 18.77 -35.95 10.88
N ARG A 47 17.69 -35.40 11.45
CA ARG A 47 16.52 -36.18 11.86
C ARG A 47 15.50 -36.18 10.73
N LEU A 48 15.47 -37.28 9.98
CA LEU A 48 14.55 -37.46 8.86
C LEU A 48 13.15 -37.88 9.34
N ALA A 49 12.14 -37.59 8.53
CA ALA A 49 10.76 -38.10 8.66
C ALA A 49 9.91 -37.60 9.86
N SER A 50 10.35 -36.57 10.58
CA SER A 50 9.51 -35.83 11.55
C SER A 50 9.30 -34.38 11.10
N SER A 51 8.05 -33.91 11.16
CA SER A 51 7.75 -32.48 11.07
C SER A 51 8.02 -31.83 12.43
N TYR A 52 8.60 -30.64 12.41
CA TYR A 52 8.84 -29.85 13.62
C TYR A 52 8.71 -28.35 13.32
N PRO A 53 8.33 -27.55 14.32
CA PRO A 53 8.25 -26.11 14.12
C PRO A 53 9.65 -25.50 13.99
N VAL A 54 9.74 -24.49 13.13
CA VAL A 54 10.85 -23.56 13.00
C VAL A 54 10.29 -22.15 13.14
N VAL A 55 10.91 -21.36 14.00
CA VAL A 55 10.49 -19.99 14.27
C VAL A 55 11.62 -19.06 13.88
N ASP A 56 11.37 -18.20 12.89
CA ASP A 56 12.29 -17.12 12.56
C ASP A 56 11.94 -15.86 13.34
N LEU A 57 12.96 -15.18 13.86
CA LEU A 57 12.82 -13.93 14.58
C LEU A 57 13.75 -12.86 14.00
N ARG A 58 13.31 -11.61 14.06
CA ARG A 58 14.07 -10.44 13.61
C ARG A 58 14.22 -9.45 14.75
N ASN A 59 15.29 -8.67 14.75
CA ASN A 59 15.47 -7.60 15.73
C ASN A 59 15.80 -6.26 15.06
N THR A 60 15.99 -5.24 15.89
CA THR A 60 16.29 -3.87 15.47
C THR A 60 17.70 -3.69 14.92
N ALA A 61 18.59 -4.66 15.16
CA ALA A 61 19.96 -4.69 14.66
C ALA A 61 20.09 -5.35 13.27
N ASN A 62 18.96 -5.66 12.61
CA ASN A 62 18.89 -6.42 11.36
C ASN A 62 19.44 -7.85 11.47
N GLU A 63 19.51 -8.42 12.68
CA GLU A 63 19.86 -9.82 12.85
C GLU A 63 18.64 -10.72 12.62
N VAL A 64 18.92 -11.95 12.24
CA VAL A 64 17.94 -13.01 12.00
C VAL A 64 18.27 -14.15 12.95
N ALA A 65 17.32 -14.56 13.76
CA ALA A 65 17.48 -15.73 14.59
C ALA A 65 16.50 -16.82 14.18
N SER A 66 16.89 -18.09 14.35
CA SER A 66 16.01 -19.22 14.15
C SER A 66 16.03 -20.12 15.38
N LEU A 67 14.83 -20.53 15.81
CA LEU A 67 14.60 -21.58 16.79
C LEU A 67 14.08 -22.81 16.07
N GLU A 68 14.85 -23.88 16.08
CA GLU A 68 14.47 -25.16 15.47
C GLU A 68 14.16 -26.19 16.57
N TYR A 69 12.96 -26.77 16.51
CA TYR A 69 12.47 -27.72 17.52
C TYR A 69 12.53 -29.17 17.05
N SER A 70 13.54 -29.52 16.24
CA SER A 70 13.78 -30.91 15.79
C SER A 70 14.05 -31.87 16.95
N ASP A 71 14.57 -31.34 18.07
CA ASP A 71 14.52 -31.94 19.40
C ASP A 71 13.78 -30.99 20.35
N PRO A 72 12.50 -31.26 20.70
CA PRO A 72 11.72 -30.37 21.56
C PRO A 72 12.32 -30.16 22.96
N ALA A 73 13.15 -31.09 23.45
CA ALA A 73 13.81 -30.94 24.74
C ALA A 73 15.04 -30.02 24.67
N LEU A 74 15.64 -29.88 23.49
CA LEU A 74 16.84 -29.06 23.25
C LEU A 74 16.73 -28.29 21.91
N PRO A 75 15.90 -27.23 21.85
CA PRO A 75 15.76 -26.43 20.63
C PRO A 75 17.09 -25.81 20.22
N THR A 76 17.37 -25.85 18.91
CA THR A 76 18.59 -25.24 18.36
C THR A 76 18.37 -23.76 18.11
N TRP A 77 19.31 -22.94 18.58
CA TRP A 77 19.32 -21.49 18.39
C TRP A 77 20.46 -21.09 17.47
N SER A 78 20.14 -20.42 16.37
CA SER A 78 21.11 -19.83 15.45
C SER A 78 20.83 -18.35 15.27
N VAL A 79 21.88 -17.55 15.07
CA VAL A 79 21.78 -16.13 14.73
C VAL A 79 22.65 -15.85 13.52
N GLY A 80 22.07 -15.18 12.53
CA GLY A 80 22.71 -14.72 11.33
C GLY A 80 22.50 -13.22 11.12
N ARG A 81 23.23 -12.70 10.14
CA ARG A 81 23.12 -11.31 9.68
C ARG A 81 23.02 -11.28 8.15
N PRO A 82 22.29 -10.33 7.56
CA PRO A 82 22.27 -10.17 6.12
C PRO A 82 23.67 -9.77 5.62
N VAL A 83 24.03 -10.28 4.45
CA VAL A 83 25.22 -9.91 3.71
C VAL A 83 24.83 -9.63 2.27
N LYS A 84 25.47 -8.66 1.63
CA LYS A 84 25.27 -8.46 0.20
C LYS A 84 25.97 -9.58 -0.56
N LEU A 85 25.44 -9.94 -1.73
CA LEU A 85 26.08 -10.94 -2.59
C LEU A 85 27.53 -10.56 -2.94
N ALA A 86 27.80 -9.26 -3.14
CA ALA A 86 29.15 -8.75 -3.37
C ALA A 86 30.09 -8.95 -2.17
N ASP A 87 29.57 -8.90 -0.93
CA ASP A 87 30.38 -9.03 0.29
C ASP A 87 30.88 -10.46 0.51
N LEU A 88 30.22 -11.45 -0.10
CA LEU A 88 30.64 -12.85 -0.06
C LEU A 88 31.96 -13.10 -0.82
N GLN A 89 32.38 -12.17 -1.68
CA GLN A 89 33.64 -12.24 -2.43
C GLN A 89 33.87 -13.61 -3.09
N LEU A 90 32.81 -14.17 -3.67
CA LEU A 90 32.85 -15.52 -4.23
C LEU A 90 33.84 -15.59 -5.40
N THR A 91 34.86 -16.42 -5.27
CA THR A 91 35.84 -16.72 -6.32
C THR A 91 35.63 -18.12 -6.88
N GLY A 92 36.09 -18.37 -8.11
CA GLY A 92 35.99 -19.70 -8.72
C GLY A 92 34.54 -20.11 -9.05
N LEU A 93 33.61 -19.15 -9.06
CA LEU A 93 32.27 -19.36 -9.58
C LEU A 93 32.38 -19.75 -11.05
N ARG A 94 31.53 -20.69 -11.48
CA ARG A 94 31.37 -20.98 -12.90
C ARG A 94 30.99 -19.68 -13.60
N ALA A 95 31.77 -19.26 -14.58
CA ALA A 95 31.36 -18.19 -15.49
C ALA A 95 30.06 -18.66 -16.13
N GLU A 96 28.96 -17.96 -15.84
CA GLU A 96 27.59 -18.32 -16.22
C GLU A 96 27.39 -19.83 -16.37
N SER A 97 26.95 -20.51 -15.30
CA SER A 97 26.24 -21.76 -15.53
C SER A 97 24.93 -21.44 -16.25
N GLY A 98 25.01 -21.12 -17.54
CA GLY A 98 24.10 -21.63 -18.54
C GLY A 98 24.25 -23.14 -18.55
N ALA A 99 23.93 -23.80 -17.42
CA ALA A 99 23.10 -24.95 -17.58
C ALA A 99 21.91 -24.38 -18.33
N THR A 100 21.84 -24.68 -19.61
CA THR A 100 20.58 -24.81 -20.32
C THR A 100 19.75 -25.86 -19.58
N LEU A 101 19.33 -25.55 -18.34
CA LEU A 101 17.90 -25.41 -18.13
C LEU A 101 17.47 -24.41 -19.19
N GLN A 102 17.29 -24.90 -20.42
CA GLN A 102 16.18 -24.41 -21.23
C GLN A 102 15.08 -24.26 -20.19
N SER A 103 14.65 -23.03 -19.92
CA SER A 103 13.47 -22.80 -19.11
C SER A 103 12.44 -23.73 -19.72
N LYS A 104 12.24 -24.90 -19.11
CA LYS A 104 11.56 -26.00 -19.80
C LYS A 104 10.17 -25.45 -19.94
N ALA A 105 9.81 -25.06 -21.16
CA ALA A 105 8.56 -24.37 -21.40
C ALA A 105 7.48 -25.25 -20.78
N LEU A 106 6.85 -24.74 -19.72
CA LEU A 106 5.83 -25.48 -19.01
C LEU A 106 4.52 -25.22 -19.77
N PRO A 107 3.79 -26.25 -20.20
CA PRO A 107 2.51 -26.03 -20.80
C PRO A 107 1.58 -25.44 -19.74
N CYS A 108 0.96 -24.29 -20.03
CA CYS A 108 -0.06 -23.73 -19.15
C CYS A 108 -1.18 -24.78 -18.98
N PRO A 109 -1.52 -25.20 -17.75
CA PRO A 109 -2.50 -26.26 -17.52
C PRO A 109 -3.91 -25.90 -18.00
N ASN A 110 -4.17 -24.61 -18.25
CA ASN A 110 -5.47 -24.13 -18.66
C ASN A 110 -5.62 -23.94 -20.19
N CYS A 111 -4.57 -23.57 -20.93
CA CYS A 111 -4.67 -23.31 -22.38
C CYS A 111 -3.54 -23.90 -23.24
N GLY A 112 -2.56 -24.58 -22.64
CA GLY A 112 -1.43 -25.19 -23.34
C GLY A 112 -0.34 -24.23 -23.82
N ALA A 113 -0.51 -22.92 -23.68
CA ALA A 113 0.52 -21.95 -24.05
C ALA A 113 1.81 -22.17 -23.24
N ALA A 114 2.96 -21.96 -23.89
CA ALA A 114 4.27 -22.06 -23.24
C ALA A 114 4.42 -21.02 -22.13
N LEU A 115 4.81 -21.49 -20.95
CA LEU A 115 5.26 -20.67 -19.83
C LEU A 115 6.77 -20.79 -19.74
N GLU A 116 7.47 -19.66 -19.83
CA GLU A 116 8.93 -19.59 -19.83
C GLU A 116 9.39 -18.74 -18.65
N PRO A 117 9.59 -19.34 -17.46
CA PRO A 117 10.14 -18.63 -16.32
C PRO A 117 11.52 -18.07 -16.66
N ARG A 118 11.72 -16.77 -16.43
CA ARG A 118 12.98 -16.07 -16.70
C ARG A 118 13.85 -15.94 -15.45
N LEU A 119 13.25 -16.03 -14.27
CA LEU A 119 13.97 -15.98 -13.01
C LEU A 119 14.07 -17.38 -12.40
N ASP A 120 15.27 -17.73 -11.93
CA ASP A 120 15.50 -19.01 -11.23
C ASP A 120 14.66 -19.14 -9.95
N THR A 121 14.25 -18.01 -9.37
CA THR A 121 13.45 -17.93 -8.15
C THR A 121 11.94 -17.91 -8.41
N THR A 122 11.47 -18.02 -9.67
CA THR A 122 10.05 -17.91 -9.97
C THR A 122 9.28 -19.08 -9.34
N GLN A 123 8.33 -18.74 -8.46
CA GLN A 123 7.39 -19.68 -7.85
C GLN A 123 5.98 -19.56 -8.45
N SER A 124 5.61 -18.39 -8.97
CA SER A 124 4.36 -18.18 -9.70
C SER A 124 4.60 -17.41 -10.99
N ILE A 125 3.95 -17.87 -12.08
CA ILE A 125 4.02 -17.23 -13.39
C ILE A 125 2.61 -17.08 -13.97
N VAL A 126 2.34 -15.94 -14.60
CA VAL A 126 1.06 -15.67 -15.26
C VAL A 126 1.15 -15.91 -16.75
N CYS A 127 0.26 -16.75 -17.27
CA CYS A 127 0.16 -17.03 -18.69
C CYS A 127 -0.20 -15.76 -19.48
N GLY A 128 0.65 -15.36 -20.43
CA GLY A 128 0.39 -14.18 -21.26
C GLY A 128 -0.90 -14.28 -22.11
N GLN A 129 -1.29 -15.50 -22.49
CA GLN A 129 -2.43 -15.78 -23.39
C GLN A 129 -3.78 -15.84 -22.66
N CYS A 130 -3.93 -16.74 -21.68
CA CYS A 130 -5.21 -16.95 -20.99
C CYS A 130 -5.29 -16.31 -19.60
N LYS A 131 -4.22 -15.59 -19.19
CA LYS A 131 -4.05 -14.95 -17.88
C LYS A 131 -4.10 -15.89 -16.68
N SER A 132 -4.02 -17.21 -16.87
CA SER A 132 -3.94 -18.14 -15.74
C SER A 132 -2.70 -17.86 -14.89
N VAL A 133 -2.88 -17.70 -13.58
CA VAL A 133 -1.78 -17.71 -12.61
C VAL A 133 -1.44 -19.17 -12.33
N VAL A 134 -0.16 -19.52 -12.43
CA VAL A 134 0.32 -20.91 -12.37
C VAL A 134 1.41 -21.02 -11.31
N ASP A 135 1.20 -21.90 -10.33
CA ASP A 135 2.19 -22.27 -9.32
C ASP A 135 3.20 -23.25 -9.94
N ILE A 136 4.46 -22.83 -10.02
CA ILE A 136 5.56 -23.63 -10.55
C ILE A 136 6.60 -23.98 -9.48
N SER A 137 6.28 -23.74 -8.20
CA SER A 137 7.20 -23.94 -7.06
C SER A 137 7.71 -25.38 -6.91
N LYS A 138 6.99 -26.36 -7.48
CA LYS A 138 7.37 -27.79 -7.49
C LYS A 138 8.21 -28.20 -8.71
N GLY A 139 8.49 -27.27 -9.64
CA GLY A 139 9.31 -27.50 -10.82
C GLY A 139 8.60 -28.21 -11.98
N ALA A 140 9.36 -28.45 -13.05
CA ALA A 140 8.87 -29.06 -14.29
C ALA A 140 8.46 -30.52 -14.10
N GLY A 141 7.26 -30.88 -14.55
CA GLY A 141 6.72 -32.25 -14.46
C GLY A 141 5.86 -32.51 -13.22
N ALA A 142 5.74 -31.55 -12.30
CA ALA A 142 4.73 -31.57 -11.25
C ALA A 142 3.34 -31.19 -11.79
N GLU A 143 2.29 -31.63 -11.11
CA GLU A 143 0.93 -31.11 -11.34
C GLU A 143 0.91 -29.63 -10.95
N LEU A 144 0.67 -28.77 -11.95
CA LEU A 144 0.67 -27.32 -11.77
C LEU A 144 -0.71 -26.84 -11.31
N ALA A 145 -0.78 -26.32 -10.09
CA ALA A 145 -1.97 -25.64 -9.62
C ALA A 145 -2.12 -24.32 -10.36
N ALA A 146 -3.33 -24.03 -10.86
CA ALA A 146 -3.59 -22.82 -11.60
C ALA A 146 -5.02 -22.31 -11.44
N TYR A 147 -5.18 -21.01 -11.57
CA TYR A 147 -6.50 -20.38 -11.64
C TYR A 147 -6.53 -19.31 -12.72
N ARG A 148 -7.66 -19.19 -13.41
CA ARG A 148 -7.92 -18.08 -14.33
C ARG A 148 -8.37 -16.84 -13.58
N GLN A 149 -7.98 -15.69 -14.11
CA GLN A 149 -8.44 -14.37 -13.71
C GLN A 149 -8.99 -13.67 -14.96
N ASN A 150 -10.09 -12.95 -14.78
CA ASN A 150 -10.85 -12.33 -15.88
C ASN A 150 -11.00 -10.81 -15.72
N THR A 151 -10.46 -10.22 -14.67
CA THR A 151 -10.67 -8.81 -14.30
C THR A 151 -9.35 -8.21 -13.89
N GLY A 152 -8.93 -7.11 -14.53
CA GLY A 152 -7.68 -6.39 -14.27
C GLY A 152 -7.27 -5.54 -15.47
N GLY A 153 -6.49 -4.48 -15.22
CA GLY A 153 -6.03 -3.55 -16.26
C GLY A 153 -4.69 -3.95 -16.88
N GLU A 154 -4.36 -3.32 -18.01
CA GLU A 154 -2.97 -3.34 -18.47
C GLU A 154 -2.10 -2.43 -17.58
N PRO A 155 -0.90 -2.87 -17.17
CA PRO A 155 -0.04 -2.07 -16.33
C PRO A 155 0.37 -0.76 -17.03
N GLN A 156 0.32 0.37 -16.32
CA GLN A 156 0.81 1.66 -16.83
C GLN A 156 2.30 1.60 -17.22
N ILE A 157 3.09 0.82 -16.47
CA ILE A 157 4.48 0.49 -16.76
C ILE A 157 4.51 -0.99 -17.20
N PRO A 158 4.74 -1.28 -18.50
CA PRO A 158 4.69 -2.64 -19.00
C PRO A 158 5.68 -3.59 -18.30
N LEU A 159 5.32 -4.87 -18.24
CA LEU A 159 6.25 -5.91 -17.82
C LEU A 159 7.46 -5.94 -18.77
N GLY A 160 8.64 -6.18 -18.22
CA GLY A 160 9.91 -6.19 -18.94
C GLY A 160 10.53 -4.80 -19.10
N THR A 161 9.81 -3.71 -18.82
CA THR A 161 10.37 -2.35 -18.82
C THR A 161 11.54 -2.27 -17.86
N THR A 162 12.62 -1.63 -18.30
CA THR A 162 13.84 -1.44 -17.52
C THR A 162 14.07 0.03 -17.21
N GLY A 163 14.72 0.29 -16.09
CA GLY A 163 15.02 1.64 -15.63
C GLY A 163 16.27 1.68 -14.75
N GLN A 164 16.76 2.89 -14.46
CA GLN A 164 17.93 3.12 -13.61
C GLN A 164 17.54 3.95 -12.39
N LEU A 165 17.75 3.43 -11.17
CA LEU A 165 17.49 4.18 -9.94
C LEU A 165 18.37 3.72 -8.77
N ALA A 166 18.73 4.67 -7.92
CA ALA A 166 19.49 4.44 -6.69
C ALA A 166 18.55 4.08 -5.52
N ILE A 167 17.91 2.92 -5.58
CA ILE A 167 16.93 2.48 -4.56
C ILE A 167 17.63 2.27 -3.19
N SER A 168 18.80 1.64 -3.20
CA SER A 168 19.62 1.36 -1.99
C SER A 168 20.52 2.53 -1.58
N GLY A 169 20.36 3.71 -2.20
CA GLY A 169 21.37 4.76 -2.20
C GLY A 169 22.57 4.44 -3.10
N GLY A 170 23.51 5.38 -3.21
CA GLY A 170 24.69 5.23 -4.07
C GLY A 170 24.39 5.47 -5.55
N ALA A 171 25.12 4.77 -6.43
CA ALA A 171 24.97 4.90 -7.88
C ALA A 171 23.68 4.24 -8.38
N PRO A 172 22.99 4.83 -9.39
CA PRO A 172 21.83 4.19 -10.02
C PRO A 172 22.13 2.77 -10.49
N GLN A 173 21.23 1.84 -10.18
CA GLN A 173 21.33 0.44 -10.58
C GLN A 173 20.20 0.09 -11.56
N PRO A 174 20.40 -0.91 -12.44
CA PRO A 174 19.38 -1.31 -13.40
C PRO A 174 18.29 -2.14 -12.73
N TRP A 175 17.04 -1.84 -13.00
CA TRP A 175 15.89 -2.58 -12.49
C TRP A 175 14.97 -2.96 -13.63
N GLN A 176 14.38 -4.14 -13.56
CA GLN A 176 13.36 -4.60 -14.51
C GLN A 176 12.03 -4.83 -13.80
N VAL A 177 10.93 -4.39 -14.40
CA VAL A 177 9.57 -4.75 -13.97
C VAL A 177 9.32 -6.21 -14.35
N VAL A 178 9.20 -7.11 -13.37
CA VAL A 178 8.99 -8.54 -13.61
C VAL A 178 7.60 -9.02 -13.21
N GLY A 179 6.92 -8.28 -12.34
CA GLY A 179 5.58 -8.59 -11.87
C GLY A 179 4.73 -7.33 -11.68
N TYR A 180 3.42 -7.51 -11.71
CA TYR A 180 2.41 -6.49 -11.46
C TYR A 180 1.27 -7.10 -10.65
N LEU A 181 0.81 -6.39 -9.62
CA LEU A 181 -0.35 -6.77 -8.82
C LEU A 181 -1.33 -5.61 -8.73
N GLU A 182 -2.60 -5.94 -8.68
CA GLU A 182 -3.66 -5.08 -8.19
C GLU A 182 -4.17 -5.66 -6.87
N ARG A 183 -4.36 -4.77 -5.90
CA ARG A 183 -4.88 -5.11 -4.59
C ARG A 183 -5.96 -4.11 -4.21
N CYS A 184 -6.88 -4.53 -3.36
CA CYS A 184 -7.81 -3.65 -2.70
C CYS A 184 -7.83 -3.91 -1.20
N ASP A 185 -8.34 -2.95 -0.45
CA ASP A 185 -8.70 -3.17 0.94
C ASP A 185 -10.02 -3.93 1.01
N LEU A 186 -10.23 -4.60 2.12
CA LEU A 186 -11.52 -5.19 2.45
C LEU A 186 -12.28 -4.21 3.32
N PRO A 187 -13.47 -3.77 2.88
CA PRO A 187 -14.25 -2.79 3.60
C PRO A 187 -14.73 -3.37 4.94
N GLU A 188 -14.82 -2.53 5.96
CA GLU A 188 -15.28 -2.93 7.30
C GLU A 188 -16.79 -3.20 7.32
N SER A 189 -17.54 -2.53 6.45
CA SER A 189 -18.97 -2.72 6.24
C SER A 189 -19.32 -2.90 4.76
N ALA A 190 -20.52 -3.39 4.46
CA ALA A 190 -20.98 -3.53 3.06
C ALA A 190 -21.26 -2.19 2.36
N GLU A 191 -21.26 -1.08 3.10
CA GLU A 191 -21.51 0.27 2.59
C GLU A 191 -20.20 1.02 2.25
N ASP A 192 -19.04 0.53 2.70
CA ASP A 192 -17.76 1.18 2.41
C ASP A 192 -17.24 0.80 1.02
N GLU A 193 -16.71 1.79 0.32
CA GLU A 193 -16.07 1.61 -0.97
C GLU A 193 -14.70 0.93 -0.82
N GLN A 194 -14.34 0.09 -1.80
CA GLN A 194 -13.00 -0.49 -1.89
C GLN A 194 -12.04 0.48 -2.57
N THR A 195 -10.90 0.72 -1.95
CA THR A 195 -9.78 1.44 -2.53
C THR A 195 -8.83 0.47 -3.20
N PHE A 196 -8.52 0.70 -4.48
CA PHE A 196 -7.60 -0.12 -5.25
C PHE A 196 -6.24 0.56 -5.41
N TRP A 197 -5.18 -0.24 -5.31
CA TRP A 197 -3.82 0.18 -5.62
C TRP A 197 -3.09 -0.86 -6.45
N ARG A 198 -1.94 -0.44 -6.99
CA ARG A 198 -1.13 -1.24 -7.90
C ARG A 198 0.28 -1.37 -7.34
N GLU A 199 0.89 -2.53 -7.53
CA GLU A 199 2.24 -2.82 -7.09
C GLU A 199 3.04 -3.41 -8.26
N TYR A 200 4.20 -2.85 -8.55
CA TYR A 200 5.14 -3.33 -9.56
C TYR A 200 6.32 -3.99 -8.86
N LEU A 201 6.55 -5.26 -9.16
CA LEU A 201 7.72 -5.99 -8.66
C LEU A 201 8.92 -5.69 -9.55
N LEU A 202 9.95 -5.09 -8.94
CA LEU A 202 11.20 -4.73 -9.58
C LEU A 202 12.28 -5.74 -9.20
N PHE A 203 13.07 -6.16 -10.19
CA PHE A 203 14.17 -7.10 -10.00
C PHE A 203 15.51 -6.53 -10.47
N ASN A 204 16.54 -6.78 -9.67
CA ASN A 204 17.94 -6.61 -10.01
C ASN A 204 18.70 -7.84 -9.49
N ARG A 205 19.58 -8.43 -10.32
CA ARG A 205 20.31 -9.66 -9.98
C ARG A 205 21.19 -9.54 -8.74
N MET A 206 21.80 -8.38 -8.51
CA MET A 206 22.74 -8.13 -7.42
C MET A 206 22.08 -7.52 -6.18
N GLU A 207 21.06 -6.70 -6.40
CA GLU A 207 20.36 -5.98 -5.33
C GLU A 207 19.11 -6.71 -4.84
N GLY A 208 18.57 -7.67 -5.59
CA GLY A 208 17.35 -8.42 -5.25
C GLY A 208 16.08 -7.72 -5.74
N PHE A 209 15.05 -7.68 -4.89
CA PHE A 209 13.72 -7.17 -5.24
C PHE A 209 13.40 -5.82 -4.57
N ALA A 210 12.56 -5.04 -5.22
CA ALA A 210 11.95 -3.81 -4.72
C ALA A 210 10.52 -3.68 -5.30
N PHE A 211 9.73 -2.79 -4.71
CA PHE A 211 8.35 -2.53 -5.11
C PHE A 211 8.19 -1.07 -5.46
N LEU A 212 7.51 -0.81 -6.57
CA LEU A 212 6.95 0.50 -6.86
C LEU A 212 5.44 0.40 -6.66
N VAL A 213 4.88 1.20 -5.75
CA VAL A 213 3.48 1.15 -5.36
C VAL A 213 2.78 2.42 -5.82
N ASP A 214 1.66 2.28 -6.51
CA ASP A 214 0.78 3.35 -7.00
C ASP A 214 -0.54 3.33 -6.23
N THR A 215 -0.68 4.29 -5.32
CA THR A 215 -1.86 4.50 -4.49
C THR A 215 -2.55 5.81 -4.85
N GLU A 216 -3.72 6.09 -4.25
CA GLU A 216 -4.37 7.39 -4.37
C GLU A 216 -3.55 8.55 -3.78
N ASP A 217 -2.73 8.26 -2.76
CA ASP A 217 -1.79 9.21 -2.16
C ASP A 217 -0.53 9.45 -3.01
N GLY A 218 -0.40 8.74 -4.13
CA GLY A 218 0.69 8.83 -5.08
C GLY A 218 1.62 7.61 -5.06
N TRP A 219 2.83 7.81 -5.58
CA TRP A 219 3.82 6.76 -5.79
C TRP A 219 4.73 6.59 -4.57
N SER A 220 5.10 5.34 -4.29
CA SER A 220 6.14 5.05 -3.32
C SER A 220 7.06 3.94 -3.80
N LEU A 221 8.31 4.02 -3.37
CA LEU A 221 9.32 3.02 -3.64
C LEU A 221 9.72 2.33 -2.34
N VAL A 222 9.52 1.03 -2.29
CA VAL A 222 9.51 0.24 -1.05
C VAL A 222 10.38 -1.01 -1.21
N ARG A 223 11.04 -1.43 -0.14
CA ARG A 223 11.79 -2.70 -0.08
C ARG A 223 11.49 -3.46 1.20
N PRO A 224 11.41 -4.80 1.14
CA PRO A 224 11.46 -5.61 2.35
C PRO A 224 12.73 -5.33 3.14
N ILE A 225 12.61 -5.22 4.47
CA ILE A 225 13.74 -5.08 5.38
C ILE A 225 14.00 -6.39 6.12
N THR A 226 15.27 -6.65 6.45
CA THR A 226 15.65 -7.86 7.18
C THR A 226 15.26 -7.79 8.66
N GLY A 227 15.48 -6.65 9.31
CA GLY A 227 15.17 -6.46 10.72
C GLY A 227 13.68 -6.20 10.99
N ALA A 228 13.36 -6.05 12.28
CA ALA A 228 12.06 -5.60 12.74
C ALA A 228 12.18 -4.25 13.46
N PRO A 229 11.24 -3.32 13.29
CA PRO A 229 11.14 -2.09 14.06
C PRO A 229 10.94 -2.33 15.56
N ALA A 230 11.39 -1.40 16.39
CA ALA A 230 11.09 -1.40 17.83
C ALA A 230 9.69 -0.85 18.09
N ASN A 231 9.00 -1.35 19.12
CA ASN A 231 7.80 -0.67 19.61
C ASN A 231 8.21 0.66 20.26
N ALA A 232 7.59 1.77 19.82
CA ALA A 232 7.87 3.12 20.33
C ALA A 232 6.68 3.75 21.04
N GLY A 233 5.58 3.01 21.19
CA GLY A 233 4.33 3.47 21.79
C GLY A 233 3.13 2.71 21.23
N ALA A 234 1.93 3.07 21.68
CA ALA A 234 0.69 2.40 21.27
C ALA A 234 0.37 2.55 19.77
N LYS A 235 0.84 3.62 19.13
CA LYS A 235 0.59 3.95 17.71
C LYS A 235 1.88 4.37 16.99
N SER A 236 3.01 3.85 17.43
CA SER A 236 4.30 4.19 16.83
C SER A 236 5.30 3.04 16.92
N VAL A 237 6.16 2.97 15.91
CA VAL A 237 7.31 2.07 15.88
C VAL A 237 8.56 2.87 15.52
N SER A 238 9.70 2.49 16.08
CA SER A 238 10.98 3.13 15.81
C SER A 238 11.80 2.27 14.86
N HIS A 239 12.28 2.88 13.77
CA HIS A 239 13.18 2.25 12.82
C HIS A 239 14.31 3.21 12.46
N GLN A 240 15.56 2.77 12.58
CA GLN A 240 16.77 3.58 12.32
C GLN A 240 16.76 4.94 13.04
N GLY A 241 16.29 4.98 14.29
CA GLY A 241 16.22 6.19 15.12
C GLY A 241 15.11 7.18 14.73
N LYS A 242 14.16 6.77 13.89
CA LYS A 242 12.99 7.57 13.52
C LYS A 242 11.72 6.91 14.04
N ASP A 243 10.84 7.72 14.61
CA ASP A 243 9.55 7.26 15.09
C ASP A 243 8.49 7.40 14.00
N PHE A 244 8.13 6.27 13.40
CA PHE A 244 7.07 6.17 12.41
C PHE A 244 5.73 6.08 13.12
N ARG A 245 4.81 6.98 12.76
CA ARG A 245 3.47 7.03 13.33
C ARG A 245 2.53 6.14 12.54
N HIS A 246 1.74 5.35 13.25
CA HIS A 246 0.69 4.52 12.66
C HIS A 246 -0.28 5.41 11.89
N LYS A 247 -0.60 4.98 10.67
CA LYS A 247 -1.50 5.67 9.75
C LYS A 247 -2.74 4.83 9.51
N TRP A 248 -2.57 3.60 9.05
CA TRP A 248 -3.67 2.74 8.63
C TRP A 248 -3.49 1.30 9.13
N THR A 249 -4.62 0.63 9.34
CA THR A 249 -4.68 -0.82 9.47
C THR A 249 -5.86 -1.31 8.66
N TYR A 250 -5.60 -2.24 7.75
CA TYR A 250 -6.61 -2.76 6.83
C TYR A 250 -6.24 -4.18 6.41
N THR A 251 -7.22 -4.92 5.90
CA THR A 251 -6.96 -6.21 5.27
C THR A 251 -6.84 -6.00 3.77
N ALA A 252 -5.64 -6.16 3.22
CA ALA A 252 -5.41 -6.14 1.79
C ALA A 252 -5.82 -7.46 1.16
N LYS A 253 -6.31 -7.42 -0.07
CA LYS A 253 -6.65 -8.58 -0.88
C LYS A 253 -6.08 -8.45 -2.29
N VAL A 254 -5.44 -9.52 -2.77
CA VAL A 254 -4.98 -9.61 -4.18
C VAL A 254 -6.16 -9.86 -5.11
N THR A 255 -6.33 -9.01 -6.13
CA THR A 255 -7.44 -9.09 -7.10
C THR A 255 -6.97 -9.45 -8.51
N TYR A 256 -5.79 -8.99 -8.92
CA TYR A 256 -5.22 -9.27 -10.24
C TYR A 256 -3.71 -9.31 -10.22
N VAL A 257 -3.12 -10.15 -11.06
CA VAL A 257 -1.68 -10.44 -11.05
C VAL A 257 -1.17 -10.69 -12.47
N LEU A 258 -0.01 -10.15 -12.82
CA LEU A 258 0.69 -10.41 -14.08
C LEU A 258 2.19 -10.61 -13.85
N GLY A 259 2.85 -11.40 -14.71
CA GLY A 259 4.31 -11.59 -14.70
C GLY A 259 4.78 -12.75 -13.84
N GLU A 260 5.96 -12.60 -13.24
CA GLU A 260 6.67 -13.62 -12.46
C GLU A 260 6.89 -13.16 -11.01
N PHE A 261 6.73 -14.09 -10.06
CA PHE A 261 6.81 -13.83 -8.63
C PHE A 261 7.73 -14.83 -7.93
N TYR A 262 8.57 -14.34 -7.02
CA TYR A 262 9.47 -15.17 -6.22
C TYR A 262 8.75 -15.92 -5.07
N TRP A 263 7.44 -15.71 -4.93
CA TRP A 263 6.57 -16.39 -3.98
C TRP A 263 5.33 -16.95 -4.68
N ARG A 264 4.58 -17.78 -3.95
CA ARG A 264 3.36 -18.42 -4.44
C ARG A 264 2.18 -17.48 -4.30
N VAL A 265 1.72 -16.89 -5.40
CA VAL A 265 0.61 -15.94 -5.36
C VAL A 265 -0.72 -16.70 -5.37
N LYS A 266 -1.56 -16.47 -4.36
CA LYS A 266 -2.89 -17.09 -4.27
C LYS A 266 -3.98 -16.08 -4.57
N ARG A 267 -5.02 -16.52 -5.30
CA ARG A 267 -6.21 -15.68 -5.54
C ARG A 267 -6.91 -15.40 -4.21
N GLU A 268 -7.40 -14.17 -4.03
CA GLU A 268 -8.07 -13.74 -2.81
C GLU A 268 -7.18 -13.87 -1.56
N GLU A 269 -5.85 -13.97 -1.73
CA GLU A 269 -4.92 -13.96 -0.61
C GLU A 269 -5.08 -12.66 0.17
N ARG A 270 -5.22 -12.80 1.49
CA ARG A 270 -5.47 -11.70 2.41
C ARG A 270 -4.24 -11.50 3.27
N ALA A 271 -3.89 -10.24 3.47
CA ALA A 271 -2.85 -9.86 4.39
C ALA A 271 -3.35 -8.72 5.30
N LEU A 272 -3.06 -8.82 6.59
CA LEU A 272 -3.30 -7.73 7.52
C LEU A 272 -2.13 -6.74 7.41
N VAL A 273 -2.41 -5.56 6.90
CA VAL A 273 -1.41 -4.51 6.67
C VAL A 273 -1.52 -3.45 7.76
N ARG A 274 -0.38 -2.97 8.24
CA ARG A 274 -0.29 -1.78 9.08
C ARG A 274 0.75 -0.84 8.50
N ASP A 275 0.30 0.34 8.10
CA ASP A 275 1.16 1.35 7.51
C ASP A 275 1.51 2.43 8.52
N TYR A 276 2.76 2.88 8.45
CA TYR A 276 3.32 3.91 9.29
C TYR A 276 4.06 4.92 8.42
N GLU A 277 4.01 6.19 8.83
CA GLU A 277 4.70 7.26 8.14
C GLU A 277 5.63 8.04 9.07
N TRP A 278 6.74 8.50 8.51
CA TRP A 278 7.59 9.49 9.12
C TRP A 278 7.79 10.65 8.15
N ARG A 279 7.58 11.88 8.64
CA ARG A 279 7.67 13.10 7.84
C ARG A 279 8.72 14.04 8.41
N ASN A 280 9.54 14.60 7.53
CA ASN A 280 10.43 15.69 7.85
C ASN A 280 10.51 16.65 6.65
N GLY A 281 9.85 17.80 6.76
CA GLY A 281 9.66 18.71 5.63
C GLY A 281 8.93 18.03 4.48
N THR A 282 9.53 18.03 3.29
CA THR A 282 9.00 17.39 2.08
C THR A 282 9.31 15.90 1.98
N ARG A 283 10.15 15.36 2.88
CA ARG A 283 10.51 13.94 2.89
C ARG A 283 9.43 13.14 3.62
N LEU A 284 8.86 12.17 2.92
CA LEU A 284 7.94 11.17 3.46
C LEU A 284 8.58 9.79 3.33
N GLU A 285 8.87 9.16 4.47
CA GLU A 285 9.26 7.76 4.56
C GLU A 285 8.08 6.92 5.04
N LEU A 286 8.02 5.70 4.51
CA LEU A 286 6.97 4.75 4.77
C LEU A 286 7.57 3.50 5.39
N LEU A 287 6.82 2.89 6.28
CA LEU A 287 7.13 1.61 6.86
C LEU A 287 5.83 0.82 6.91
N SER A 288 5.83 -0.42 6.46
CA SER A 288 4.64 -1.26 6.44
C SER A 288 4.94 -2.62 7.04
N SER A 289 4.03 -3.11 7.88
CA SER A 289 4.02 -4.51 8.31
C SER A 289 2.90 -5.25 7.58
N GLU A 290 3.24 -6.34 6.90
CA GLU A 290 2.27 -7.20 6.23
C GLU A 290 2.28 -8.59 6.89
N GLN A 291 1.12 -9.02 7.43
CA GLN A 291 0.96 -10.32 8.05
C GLN A 291 0.05 -11.23 7.22
N THR A 292 0.59 -12.39 6.82
CA THR A 292 -0.12 -13.42 6.05
C THR A 292 0.07 -14.76 6.73
N GLY A 293 -1.04 -15.33 7.24
CA GLY A 293 -0.99 -16.58 8.01
C GLY A 293 -0.05 -16.47 9.22
N ASN A 294 0.98 -17.31 9.24
CA ASN A 294 1.97 -17.39 10.32
C ASN A 294 3.25 -16.58 10.04
N GLU A 295 3.21 -15.62 9.11
CA GLU A 295 4.35 -14.78 8.77
C GLU A 295 3.99 -13.30 8.88
N VAL A 296 4.90 -12.49 9.39
CA VAL A 296 4.91 -11.03 9.29
C VAL A 296 6.19 -10.58 8.62
N THR A 297 6.04 -9.69 7.65
CA THR A 297 7.16 -9.06 6.94
C THR A 297 7.10 -7.56 7.16
N TRP A 298 8.27 -6.92 7.16
CA TRP A 298 8.37 -5.48 7.21
C TRP A 298 8.99 -4.96 5.93
N SER A 299 8.51 -3.81 5.49
CA SER A 299 9.08 -3.08 4.37
C SER A 299 9.27 -1.62 4.72
N HIS A 300 10.33 -1.02 4.18
CA HIS A 300 10.65 0.40 4.34
C HIS A 300 10.79 1.05 2.96
N GLY A 301 10.35 2.29 2.86
CA GLY A 301 10.34 3.00 1.59
C GLY A 301 10.21 4.50 1.75
N ARG A 302 10.00 5.16 0.62
CA ARG A 302 9.73 6.60 0.54
C ARG A 302 8.71 6.91 -0.53
N ALA A 303 7.98 7.99 -0.33
CA ALA A 303 7.19 8.58 -1.41
C ALA A 303 8.11 9.13 -2.51
N ILE A 304 7.68 8.96 -3.75
CA ILE A 304 8.33 9.50 -4.95
C ILE A 304 7.27 10.18 -5.81
N ASP A 305 7.66 11.15 -6.62
CA ASP A 305 6.72 11.80 -7.53
C ASP A 305 6.63 11.09 -8.90
N ALA A 306 5.56 11.37 -9.65
CA ALA A 306 5.36 10.82 -10.98
C ALA A 306 6.50 11.20 -11.96
N ALA A 307 7.18 12.33 -11.73
CA ALA A 307 8.32 12.74 -12.55
C ALA A 307 9.57 11.90 -12.28
N GLU A 308 9.78 11.44 -11.04
CA GLU A 308 10.78 10.45 -10.68
C GLU A 308 10.46 9.10 -11.31
N VAL A 309 9.20 8.63 -11.28
CA VAL A 309 8.78 7.39 -11.97
C VAL A 309 9.04 7.47 -13.47
N ARG A 310 8.64 8.57 -14.12
CA ARG A 310 8.91 8.78 -15.56
C ARG A 310 10.41 8.73 -15.86
N ARG A 311 11.22 9.44 -15.07
CA ARG A 311 12.68 9.47 -15.23
C ARG A 311 13.31 8.10 -15.00
N PHE A 312 12.85 7.37 -13.99
CA PHE A 312 13.34 6.03 -13.65
C PHE A 312 13.27 5.11 -14.87
N PHE A 313 12.11 5.02 -15.51
CA PHE A 313 11.89 4.14 -16.67
C PHE A 313 12.11 4.82 -18.03
N SER A 314 12.62 6.06 -18.04
CA SER A 314 12.79 6.87 -19.26
C SER A 314 11.54 6.89 -20.16
N LEU A 315 10.36 7.00 -19.52
CA LEU A 315 9.08 7.00 -20.23
C LEU A 315 8.90 8.32 -21.02
N PRO A 316 8.24 8.30 -22.19
CA PRO A 316 8.01 9.51 -22.96
C PRO A 316 7.08 10.48 -22.20
N GLU A 317 7.13 11.77 -22.55
CA GLU A 317 6.42 12.82 -21.80
C GLU A 317 4.90 12.66 -21.81
N ASP A 318 4.36 12.08 -22.89
CA ASP A 318 2.93 11.80 -23.07
C ASP A 318 2.37 10.79 -22.06
N ARG A 319 3.23 10.03 -21.36
CA ARG A 319 2.84 9.13 -20.27
C ARG A 319 2.60 9.87 -18.95
N MET A 320 3.05 11.11 -18.81
CA MET A 320 2.96 11.87 -17.56
C MET A 320 1.52 12.00 -17.02
N PRO A 321 0.49 12.31 -17.83
CA PRO A 321 -0.88 12.42 -17.33
C PRO A 321 -1.44 11.12 -16.77
N ALA A 322 -0.99 9.96 -17.26
CA ALA A 322 -1.42 8.66 -16.73
C ALA A 322 -0.73 8.31 -15.40
N LEU A 323 0.52 8.77 -15.22
CA LEU A 323 1.30 8.58 -14.00
C LEU A 323 0.93 9.58 -12.91
N GLN A 324 0.50 10.77 -13.30
CA GLN A 324 -0.08 11.76 -12.40
C GLN A 324 -1.46 11.27 -12.01
N ARG A 325 -1.68 11.08 -10.71
CA ARG A 325 -3.04 11.02 -10.20
C ARG A 325 -3.55 12.45 -10.14
N ASP A 326 -4.73 12.70 -10.69
CA ASP A 326 -5.44 13.96 -10.49
C ASP A 326 -5.62 14.14 -8.99
N VAL A 327 -4.78 14.97 -8.36
CA VAL A 327 -5.00 15.47 -7.01
C VAL A 327 -6.13 16.51 -7.10
N SER A 328 -7.32 16.04 -7.46
CA SER A 328 -8.57 16.80 -7.36
C SER A 328 -9.56 16.12 -6.41
N SER A 329 -9.03 15.34 -5.45
CA SER A 329 -9.78 14.78 -4.33
C SER A 329 -9.16 15.19 -2.99
N GLY A 330 -8.69 16.43 -2.92
CA GLY A 330 -8.38 17.11 -1.69
C GLY A 330 -8.78 18.55 -1.92
N LEU A 331 -9.84 19.01 -1.24
CA LEU A 331 -10.16 20.43 -1.16
C LEU A 331 -8.87 21.18 -0.84
N ASP A 332 -8.29 21.81 -1.87
CA ASP A 332 -7.12 22.68 -1.78
C ASP A 332 -7.55 23.84 -0.88
N GLN A 333 -7.40 23.64 0.44
CA GLN A 333 -7.96 24.48 1.49
C GLN A 333 -7.51 25.93 1.28
N GLY A 334 -6.32 26.12 0.71
CA GLY A 334 -5.78 27.42 0.31
C GLY A 334 -6.52 28.07 -0.87
N LYS A 335 -6.91 27.31 -1.91
CA LYS A 335 -7.75 27.83 -3.00
C LYS A 335 -9.20 28.04 -2.57
N LEU A 336 -9.75 27.18 -1.72
CA LEU A 336 -11.11 27.34 -1.19
C LEU A 336 -11.20 28.59 -0.29
N LEU A 337 -10.26 28.76 0.64
CA LEU A 337 -10.18 29.98 1.48
C LEU A 337 -9.97 31.23 0.64
N ARG A 338 -9.07 31.20 -0.36
CA ARG A 338 -8.88 32.34 -1.27
C ARG A 338 -10.14 32.68 -2.04
N ASN A 339 -10.84 31.69 -2.58
CA ASN A 339 -12.07 31.90 -3.35
C ASN A 339 -13.23 32.37 -2.45
N ILE A 340 -13.33 31.86 -1.21
CA ILE A 340 -14.30 32.33 -0.20
C ILE A 340 -13.99 33.78 0.20
N ILE A 341 -12.73 34.13 0.45
CA ILE A 341 -12.33 35.50 0.80
C ILE A 341 -12.62 36.45 -0.36
N ILE A 342 -12.31 36.07 -1.59
CA ILE A 342 -12.63 36.87 -2.79
C ILE A 342 -14.15 37.01 -2.94
N ALA A 343 -14.92 35.93 -2.75
CA ALA A 343 -16.38 35.98 -2.83
C ALA A 343 -17.00 36.89 -1.75
N ILE A 344 -16.53 36.79 -0.50
CA ILE A 344 -16.96 37.66 0.59
C ILE A 344 -16.59 39.13 0.29
N PHE A 345 -15.39 39.38 -0.23
CA PHE A 345 -14.96 40.72 -0.62
C PHE A 345 -15.83 41.29 -1.74
N VAL A 346 -16.11 40.51 -2.79
CA VAL A 346 -16.99 40.90 -3.89
C VAL A 346 -18.40 41.16 -3.40
N ILE A 347 -18.95 40.30 -2.54
CA ILE A 347 -20.28 40.49 -1.94
C ILE A 347 -20.31 41.75 -1.07
N ALA A 348 -19.29 41.99 -0.23
CA ALA A 348 -19.20 43.18 0.61
C ALA A 348 -19.08 44.46 -0.22
N VAL A 349 -18.31 44.44 -1.31
CA VAL A 349 -18.21 45.56 -2.27
C VAL A 349 -19.54 45.75 -2.99
N LEU A 350 -20.22 44.68 -3.42
CA LEU A 350 -21.55 44.77 -4.04
C LEU A 350 -22.57 45.35 -3.06
N PHE A 351 -22.54 44.94 -1.79
CA PHE A 351 -23.43 45.43 -0.75
C PHE A 351 -23.15 46.89 -0.39
N ALA A 352 -21.88 47.29 -0.37
CA ALA A 352 -21.46 48.67 -0.18
C ALA A 352 -21.85 49.56 -1.36
N LEU A 353 -21.73 49.07 -2.60
CA LEU A 353 -22.19 49.75 -3.80
C LEU A 353 -23.71 49.84 -3.88
N LEU A 354 -24.43 48.78 -3.49
CA LEU A 354 -25.89 48.80 -3.40
C LEU A 354 -26.37 49.79 -2.33
N ARG A 355 -25.67 49.91 -1.18
CA ARG A 355 -25.96 50.94 -0.17
C ARG A 355 -25.56 52.34 -0.60
N ALA A 356 -24.49 52.50 -1.36
CA ALA A 356 -24.07 53.79 -1.92
C ALA A 356 -24.99 54.26 -3.07
N CYS A 357 -25.66 53.32 -3.74
CA CYS A 357 -26.63 53.60 -4.79
C CYS A 357 -28.09 53.62 -4.30
N SER A 358 -28.37 53.23 -3.06
CA SER A 358 -29.68 53.44 -2.41
C SER A 358 -29.62 54.70 -1.55
N SER A 359 -29.69 55.87 -2.18
CA SER A 359 -30.10 57.07 -1.47
C SER A 359 -31.54 56.88 -1.04
N ASP A 360 -31.82 56.91 0.27
CA ASP A 360 -33.19 56.82 0.78
C ASP A 360 -33.96 58.03 0.24
N ASP A 361 -34.99 57.80 -0.59
CA ASP A 361 -35.69 58.87 -1.34
C ASP A 361 -36.27 59.99 -0.43
N CYS A 362 -36.42 59.70 0.87
CA CYS A 362 -36.89 60.65 1.87
C CYS A 362 -35.79 61.55 2.47
N ASP A 363 -34.51 61.25 2.27
CA ASP A 363 -33.40 62.07 2.81
C ASP A 363 -33.38 63.46 2.16
N ARG A 364 -33.74 63.57 0.88
CA ARG A 364 -33.90 64.87 0.20
C ARG A 364 -34.98 65.76 0.84
N TYR A 365 -36.06 65.16 1.35
CA TYR A 365 -37.11 65.90 2.08
C TYR A 365 -36.64 66.29 3.48
N LYS A 366 -35.85 65.43 4.15
CA LYS A 366 -35.24 65.73 5.45
C LYS A 366 -34.31 66.95 5.34
N ASP A 367 -33.45 66.98 4.34
CA ASP A 367 -32.47 68.06 4.16
C ASP A 367 -33.12 69.37 3.72
N SER A 368 -34.23 69.32 2.98
CA SER A 368 -34.91 70.52 2.45
C SER A 368 -35.87 71.17 3.45
N TYR A 369 -36.60 70.36 4.24
CA TYR A 369 -37.71 70.84 5.08
C TYR A 369 -37.51 70.57 6.58
N GLY A 370 -36.46 69.84 6.96
CA GLY A 370 -36.18 69.47 8.34
C GLY A 370 -36.92 68.21 8.82
N GLU A 371 -36.35 67.54 9.82
CA GLU A 371 -36.79 66.22 10.29
C GLU A 371 -38.18 66.20 10.96
N SER A 372 -38.69 67.36 11.37
CA SER A 372 -40.02 67.54 11.97
C SER A 372 -41.11 67.99 10.98
N SER A 373 -40.78 68.11 9.69
CA SER A 373 -41.74 68.54 8.65
C SER A 373 -42.79 67.47 8.34
N ALA A 374 -43.99 67.91 7.97
CA ALA A 374 -45.09 67.01 7.62
C ALA A 374 -44.76 66.20 6.35
N GLU A 375 -44.02 66.82 5.43
CA GLU A 375 -43.56 66.28 4.15
C GLU A 375 -42.58 65.13 4.34
N TYR A 376 -41.59 65.28 5.23
CA TYR A 376 -40.66 64.19 5.58
C TYR A 376 -41.39 63.04 6.29
N GLN A 377 -42.27 63.35 7.25
CA GLN A 377 -43.05 62.34 7.98
C GLN A 377 -44.03 61.59 7.07
N GLN A 378 -44.58 62.25 6.05
CA GLN A 378 -45.46 61.63 5.06
C GLN A 378 -44.68 60.75 4.09
N CYS A 379 -43.51 61.20 3.60
CA CYS A 379 -42.61 60.39 2.77
C CYS A 379 -42.23 59.06 3.46
N LYS A 380 -41.86 59.13 4.75
CA LYS A 380 -41.53 57.93 5.57
C LYS A 380 -42.72 57.00 5.80
N ARG A 381 -43.94 57.52 5.83
CA ARG A 381 -45.17 56.71 5.96
C ARG A 381 -45.54 56.04 4.63
N SER A 382 -45.31 56.71 3.49
CA SER A 382 -45.55 56.13 2.16
C SER A 382 -44.47 55.13 1.71
N SER A 383 -43.20 55.32 2.09
CA SER A 383 -42.11 54.41 1.73
C SER A 383 -42.14 53.07 2.49
N ARG A 384 -42.92 52.97 3.57
CA ARG A 384 -43.22 51.71 4.26
C ARG A 384 -44.31 50.87 3.58
N GLY A 385 -44.82 51.31 2.42
CA GLY A 385 -45.97 50.71 1.71
C GLY A 385 -45.67 49.83 0.49
N SER A 386 -44.41 49.55 0.13
CA SER A 386 -44.06 48.66 -1.00
C SER A 386 -43.45 47.33 -0.52
N GLY A 387 -44.15 46.65 0.38
CA GLY A 387 -43.93 45.23 0.64
C GLY A 387 -44.81 44.41 -0.30
N VAL A 388 -44.31 44.10 -1.50
CA VAL A 388 -44.96 43.12 -2.37
C VAL A 388 -44.85 41.75 -1.69
N GLY A 389 -45.97 41.29 -1.15
CA GLY A 389 -46.16 39.91 -0.76
C GLY A 389 -46.07 39.01 -1.99
N TYR A 390 -45.15 38.05 -1.96
CA TYR A 390 -45.14 36.95 -2.90
C TYR A 390 -45.94 35.80 -2.29
N VAL A 391 -47.16 35.60 -2.79
CA VAL A 391 -47.95 34.37 -2.64
C VAL A 391 -48.30 33.88 -4.04
N GLY A 392 -47.94 32.63 -4.35
CA GLY A 392 -48.29 31.89 -5.57
C GLY A 392 -47.12 30.99 -6.01
N SER A 393 -47.06 29.69 -5.69
CA SER A 393 -47.92 28.54 -6.07
C SER A 393 -47.33 27.75 -7.26
N SER A 394 -46.71 26.60 -6.98
CA SER A 394 -46.77 25.38 -7.82
C SER A 394 -46.37 24.13 -7.03
N GLY A 395 -47.22 23.09 -7.11
CA GLY A 395 -47.04 21.64 -6.81
C GLY A 395 -46.50 21.25 -5.42
N GLY A 396 -47.23 20.53 -4.54
CA GLY A 396 -47.74 19.16 -4.74
C GLY A 396 -46.60 18.17 -5.01
N SER A 397 -46.44 16.99 -4.39
CA SER A 397 -47.32 16.11 -3.63
C SER A 397 -46.47 14.99 -3.02
N TYR A 398 -46.83 14.57 -1.80
CA TYR A 398 -46.71 13.26 -1.15
C TYR A 398 -45.82 12.15 -1.74
N GLY A 399 -45.05 11.47 -0.87
CA GLY A 399 -44.53 10.14 -1.20
C GLY A 399 -43.60 9.44 -0.22
N GLY A 400 -43.79 9.59 1.10
CA GLY A 400 -43.26 8.62 2.05
C GLY A 400 -44.07 7.33 1.94
N TYR A 401 -43.45 6.23 1.53
CA TYR A 401 -44.05 4.90 1.65
C TYR A 401 -43.58 4.26 2.95
N SER A 402 -44.49 4.27 3.91
CA SER A 402 -44.57 3.29 4.99
C SER A 402 -45.59 2.25 4.53
N SER A 403 -45.18 0.99 4.39
CA SER A 403 -46.11 -0.13 4.36
C SER A 403 -46.46 -0.48 5.80
N GLY A 404 -47.56 0.08 6.29
CA GLY A 404 -48.19 -0.30 7.55
C GLY A 404 -49.31 -1.32 7.33
N GLY A 405 -49.32 -2.36 8.16
CA GLY A 405 -50.40 -3.32 8.35
C GLY A 405 -49.81 -4.58 9.01
N GLY A 406 -50.00 -4.90 10.28
CA GLY A 406 -51.11 -4.58 11.18
C GLY A 406 -51.98 -5.84 11.38
N GLY A 407 -51.59 -6.68 12.35
CA GLY A 407 -52.47 -7.35 13.31
C GLY A 407 -53.50 -8.40 12.87
N HIS A 408 -53.36 -9.59 13.48
CA HIS A 408 -54.40 -10.54 13.91
C HIS A 408 -55.02 -11.50 12.87
N LYS A 409 -54.45 -12.71 12.79
CA LYS A 409 -54.96 -13.92 13.45
C LYS A 409 -53.84 -14.94 13.60
#